data_AF-A0A1Z8ULK3-F1
#
_entry.id   AF-A0A1Z8ULK3-F1
#
_cell.length_a   1.000
_cell.length_b   1.000
_cell.length_c   1.000
_cell.angle_alpha   90.00
_cell.angle_beta   90.00
_cell.angle_gamma   90.00
#
_symmetry.space_group_name_H-M   'P 1'
#
loop_
_entity.id
_entity.type
_entity.pdbx_description
1 polymer ?
#
loop_
_entity_poly.entity_id
_entity_poly.type
_entity_poly.pdbx_seq_one_letter_code
_entity_poly.pdbx_strand_id
1 'polypeptide(L)'
;MHIIMNQNLTFTFLIMLFALNLFAQKESVFLNYNSDIPFQTPSDNDYYHLEATLMIRNIIKDIEGVLEKKMNINKQIEFTIVIQNDKGAVLPINYMVNANPYNSEASKEVFLRRSYNWFNRSFRSNIPFTN
;
A
#
# COMPACT_ATOMS: atom_id res chain seq x y z
N MET A 1 22.99 -7.79 50.83
CA MET A 1 22.23 -6.63 50.32
C MET A 1 21.19 -7.17 49.35
N HIS A 2 19.96 -7.45 49.81
CA HIS A 2 18.89 -7.95 48.96
C HIS A 2 18.27 -6.76 48.23
N ILE A 3 18.50 -6.68 46.91
CA ILE A 3 17.81 -5.73 46.05
C ILE A 3 16.38 -6.27 45.93
N ILE A 4 15.44 -5.71 46.69
CA ILE A 4 14.01 -5.94 46.46
C ILE A 4 13.67 -5.14 45.21
N MET A 5 13.86 -5.76 44.06
CA MET A 5 13.45 -5.20 42.77
C MET A 5 11.94 -5.01 42.83
N ASN A 6 11.46 -3.77 42.71
CA ASN A 6 10.05 -3.46 42.74
C ASN A 6 9.37 -4.14 41.53
N GLN A 7 8.72 -5.29 41.77
CA GLN A 7 8.18 -6.17 40.73
C GLN A 7 7.23 -5.43 39.77
N ASN A 8 6.56 -4.39 40.28
CA ASN A 8 5.70 -3.52 39.48
C ASN A 8 6.50 -2.71 38.45
N LEU A 9 7.66 -2.16 38.83
CA LEU A 9 8.51 -1.37 37.92
C LEU A 9 9.06 -2.23 36.78
N THR A 10 9.46 -3.47 37.09
CA THR A 10 9.97 -4.42 36.09
C THR A 10 8.88 -4.86 35.12
N PHE A 11 7.66 -5.04 35.62
CA PHE A 11 6.51 -5.42 34.80
C PHE A 11 6.09 -4.27 33.88
N THR A 12 6.05 -3.02 34.37
CA THR A 12 5.75 -1.84 33.56
C THR A 12 6.78 -1.64 32.45
N PHE A 13 8.07 -1.85 32.75
CA PHE A 13 9.15 -1.76 31.76
C PHE A 13 9.01 -2.83 30.65
N LEU A 14 8.64 -4.05 31.03
CA LEU A 14 8.40 -5.15 30.09
C LEU A 14 7.21 -4.87 29.17
N ILE A 15 6.11 -4.33 29.71
CA ILE A 15 4.94 -3.90 28.91
C ILE A 15 5.34 -2.79 27.92
N MET A 16 6.13 -1.82 28.37
CA MET A 16 6.58 -0.70 27.53
C MET A 16 7.46 -1.21 26.36
N LEU A 17 8.39 -2.13 26.63
CA LEU A 17 9.18 -2.81 25.60
C LEU A 17 8.30 -3.61 24.63
N PHE A 18 7.26 -4.28 25.13
CA PHE A 18 6.36 -5.06 24.29
C PHE A 18 5.52 -4.16 23.36
N ALA A 19 5.02 -3.03 23.88
CA ALA A 19 4.26 -2.05 23.11
C ALA A 19 5.09 -1.45 21.96
N LEU A 20 6.37 -1.12 22.22
CA LEU A 20 7.27 -0.59 21.19
C LEU A 20 7.50 -1.57 20.02
N ASN A 21 7.53 -2.88 20.30
CA ASN A 21 7.69 -3.90 19.27
C ASN A 21 6.44 -4.04 18.38
N LEU A 22 5.24 -3.83 18.91
CA LEU A 22 3.99 -3.90 18.12
C LEU A 22 3.88 -2.72 17.14
N PHE A 23 4.25 -1.50 17.56
CA PHE A 23 4.27 -0.33 16.67
C PHE A 23 5.39 -0.38 15.61
N ALA A 24 6.38 -1.26 15.78
CA ALA A 24 7.49 -1.36 14.84
C ALA A 24 7.21 -2.26 13.63
N GLN A 25 6.14 -3.07 13.63
CA GLN A 25 5.96 -4.16 12.65
C GLN A 25 5.51 -3.71 11.27
N LYS A 26 4.60 -2.73 11.18
CA LYS A 26 4.06 -2.26 9.89
C LYS A 26 3.98 -0.74 9.83
N GLU A 27 4.31 -0.21 8.66
CA GLU A 27 4.11 1.20 8.35
C GLU A 27 2.90 1.33 7.42
N SER A 28 2.00 2.27 7.70
CA SER A 28 0.81 2.51 6.88
C SER A 28 0.96 3.81 6.09
N VAL A 29 0.62 3.77 4.81
CA VAL A 29 0.68 4.91 3.88
C VAL A 29 -0.68 5.09 3.23
N PHE A 30 -1.21 6.32 3.26
CA PHE A 30 -2.49 6.66 2.65
C PHE A 30 -2.28 7.36 1.31
N LEU A 31 -2.92 6.86 0.26
CA LEU A 31 -2.93 7.48 -1.07
C LEU A 31 -4.38 7.81 -1.44
N ASN A 32 -4.69 9.08 -1.68
CA ASN A 32 -6.05 9.54 -1.96
C ASN A 32 -6.19 9.94 -3.43
N TYR A 33 -7.24 9.44 -4.09
CA TYR A 33 -7.56 9.72 -5.49
C TYR A 33 -9.01 10.18 -5.60
N ASN A 34 -9.25 11.17 -6.45
CA ASN A 34 -10.61 11.54 -6.86
C ASN A 34 -10.89 10.94 -8.25
N SER A 35 -12.00 10.21 -8.38
CA SER A 35 -12.42 9.62 -9.64
C SER A 35 -13.92 9.34 -9.64
N ASP A 36 -14.58 9.74 -10.72
CA ASP A 36 -15.99 9.43 -10.98
C ASP A 36 -16.16 8.08 -11.70
N ILE A 37 -15.08 7.31 -11.88
CA ILE A 37 -15.18 5.99 -12.52
C ILE A 37 -16.11 5.12 -11.68
N PRO A 38 -17.21 4.61 -12.26
CA PRO A 38 -18.05 3.64 -11.59
C PRO A 38 -17.22 2.39 -11.26
N PHE A 39 -17.18 2.02 -9.98
CA PHE A 39 -16.37 0.89 -9.50
C PHE A 39 -16.76 -0.47 -10.11
N GLN A 40 -17.96 -0.57 -10.68
CA GLN A 40 -18.46 -1.70 -11.43
C GLN A 40 -19.39 -1.19 -12.55
N THR A 41 -19.10 -1.50 -13.80
CA THR A 41 -20.03 -1.24 -14.92
C THR A 41 -20.61 -2.54 -15.46
N PRO A 42 -21.91 -2.59 -15.78
CA PRO A 42 -22.51 -3.73 -16.44
C PRO A 42 -22.12 -3.84 -17.92
N SER A 43 -21.60 -2.76 -18.52
CA SER A 43 -21.08 -2.73 -19.89
C SER A 43 -19.61 -2.33 -19.91
N ASP A 44 -18.81 -3.03 -20.70
CA ASP A 44 -17.45 -2.63 -21.06
C ASP A 44 -17.51 -1.38 -21.94
N ASN A 45 -16.77 -0.33 -21.56
CA ASN A 45 -16.67 0.92 -22.32
C ASN A 45 -15.20 1.36 -22.32
N ASP A 46 -14.65 1.56 -23.52
CA ASP A 46 -13.25 1.93 -23.75
C ASP A 46 -12.81 3.17 -22.96
N TYR A 47 -13.72 4.14 -22.77
CA TYR A 47 -13.44 5.32 -21.96
C TYR A 47 -13.15 4.96 -20.49
N TYR A 48 -13.94 4.06 -19.89
CA TYR A 48 -13.72 3.61 -18.52
C TYR A 48 -12.45 2.78 -18.38
N HIS A 49 -12.16 1.93 -19.38
CA HIS A 49 -10.91 1.16 -19.39
C HIS A 49 -9.68 2.07 -19.44
N LEU A 50 -9.72 3.15 -20.24
CA LEU A 50 -8.64 4.12 -20.32
C LEU A 50 -8.47 4.92 -19.01
N GLU A 51 -9.55 5.48 -18.47
CA GLU A 51 -9.50 6.28 -17.25
C GLU A 51 -9.01 5.43 -16.06
N ALA A 52 -9.51 4.21 -15.93
CA ALA A 52 -9.05 3.27 -14.91
C ALA A 52 -7.56 2.92 -15.09
N THR A 53 -7.11 2.72 -16.32
CA THR A 53 -5.70 2.47 -16.63
C THR A 53 -4.80 3.62 -16.19
N LEU A 54 -5.19 4.87 -16.50
CA LEU A 54 -4.42 6.06 -16.11
C LEU A 54 -4.37 6.20 -14.58
N MET A 55 -5.48 5.98 -13.90
CA MET A 55 -5.53 5.99 -12.44
C MET A 55 -4.63 4.90 -11.85
N ILE A 56 -4.69 3.67 -12.35
CA ILE A 56 -3.83 2.57 -11.88
C ILE A 56 -2.35 2.91 -12.09
N ARG A 57 -1.96 3.50 -13.23
CA ARG A 57 -0.57 3.93 -13.48
C ARG A 57 -0.12 4.96 -12.44
N ASN A 58 -0.97 5.93 -12.11
CA ASN A 58 -0.65 6.91 -11.06
C ASN A 58 -0.48 6.23 -9.69
N ILE A 59 -1.37 5.30 -9.33
CA ILE A 59 -1.25 4.49 -8.11
C ILE A 59 0.10 3.76 -8.05
N ILE A 60 0.49 3.09 -9.13
CA ILE A 60 1.77 2.36 -9.16
C ILE A 60 2.96 3.30 -9.04
N LYS A 61 2.93 4.46 -9.70
CA LYS A 61 4.00 5.45 -9.63
C LYS A 61 4.14 6.06 -8.23
N ASP A 62 3.03 6.30 -7.54
CA ASP A 62 3.06 6.82 -6.17
C ASP A 62 3.55 5.75 -5.18
N ILE A 63 3.15 4.49 -5.36
CA ILE A 63 3.71 3.36 -4.59
C ILE A 63 5.22 3.29 -4.81
N GLU A 64 5.69 3.31 -6.06
CA GLU A 64 7.11 3.31 -6.42
C GLU A 64 7.85 4.47 -5.72
N GLY A 65 7.37 5.70 -5.85
CA GLY A 65 8.01 6.87 -5.25
C GLY A 65 8.05 6.83 -3.72
N VAL A 66 7.06 6.21 -3.07
CA VAL A 66 7.08 5.97 -1.61
C VAL A 66 8.11 4.90 -1.27
N LEU A 67 8.16 3.79 -2.01
CA LEU A 67 9.11 2.71 -1.79
C LEU A 67 10.55 3.19 -1.99
N GLU A 68 10.83 3.99 -3.02
CA GLU A 68 12.17 4.57 -3.26
C GLU A 68 12.65 5.45 -2.11
N LYS A 69 11.76 6.26 -1.52
CA LYS A 69 12.06 7.07 -0.33
C LYS A 69 12.27 6.23 0.94
N LYS A 70 11.74 5.01 0.96
CA LYS A 70 11.69 4.11 2.12
C LYS A 70 12.51 2.83 1.95
N MET A 71 13.31 2.69 0.90
CA MET A 71 14.04 1.45 0.56
C MET A 71 14.96 0.92 1.68
N ASN A 72 15.35 1.76 2.64
CA ASN A 72 16.19 1.36 3.77
C ASN A 72 15.39 0.84 4.98
N ILE A 73 14.06 0.73 4.88
CA ILE A 73 13.19 0.31 5.97
C ILE A 73 12.92 -1.21 5.82
N ASN A 74 13.47 -2.01 6.74
CA ASN A 74 13.20 -3.44 6.89
C ASN A 74 11.79 -3.73 7.46
N LYS A 75 10.78 -2.97 7.05
CA LYS A 75 9.40 -3.10 7.52
C LYS A 75 8.46 -3.34 6.36
N GLN A 76 7.37 -4.03 6.66
CA GLN A 76 6.25 -4.16 5.74
C GLN A 76 5.52 -2.81 5.64
N ILE A 77 5.10 -2.45 4.43
CA ILE A 77 4.35 -1.23 4.16
C ILE A 77 2.95 -1.60 3.69
N GLU A 78 1.94 -1.10 4.39
CA GLU A 78 0.53 -1.22 4.04
C GLU A 78 0.09 0.08 3.35
N PHE A 79 -0.22 0.01 2.06
CA PHE A 79 -0.82 1.11 1.33
C PHE A 79 -2.33 1.02 1.43
N THR A 80 -2.96 2.04 2.01
CA THR A 80 -4.41 2.25 1.96
C THR A 80 -4.70 3.27 0.87
N ILE A 81 -5.14 2.78 -0.28
CA ILE A 81 -5.52 3.59 -1.43
C ILE A 81 -7.01 3.89 -1.31
N VAL A 82 -7.36 5.16 -1.27
CA VAL A 82 -8.74 5.61 -1.10
C VAL A 82 -9.15 6.34 -2.37
N ILE A 83 -10.07 5.75 -3.13
CA ILE A 83 -10.66 6.39 -4.30
C ILE A 83 -12.00 6.94 -3.88
N GLN A 84 -12.21 8.23 -4.09
CA GLN A 84 -13.42 8.94 -3.73
C GLN A 84 -14.02 9.57 -4.98
N ASN A 85 -15.33 9.78 -4.98
CA ASN A 85 -15.98 10.61 -5.99
C ASN A 85 -16.60 11.86 -5.37
N ASP A 86 -16.99 12.81 -6.21
CA ASP A 86 -17.58 14.09 -5.78
C ASP A 86 -19.00 13.92 -5.17
N LYS A 87 -19.55 12.69 -5.20
CA LYS A 87 -20.85 12.33 -4.61
C LYS A 87 -20.73 11.61 -3.26
N GLY A 88 -19.52 11.45 -2.73
CA GLY A 88 -19.26 10.84 -1.43
C GLY A 88 -19.15 9.31 -1.43
N ALA A 89 -19.13 8.66 -2.60
CA ALA A 89 -18.79 7.25 -2.71
C ALA A 89 -17.28 7.07 -2.48
N VAL A 90 -16.92 6.01 -1.76
CA VAL A 90 -15.52 5.73 -1.39
C VAL A 90 -15.21 4.24 -1.61
N LEU A 91 -14.10 3.96 -2.28
CA LEU A 91 -13.52 2.64 -2.43
C LEU A 91 -12.13 2.60 -1.78
N PRO A 92 -11.99 1.97 -0.60
CA PRO A 92 -10.69 1.70 -0.02
C PRO A 92 -10.09 0.41 -0.58
N ILE A 93 -8.79 0.43 -0.89
CA ILE A 93 -8.01 -0.73 -1.32
C ILE A 93 -6.78 -0.82 -0.42
N ASN A 94 -6.66 -1.94 0.29
CA ASN A 94 -5.48 -2.24 1.08
C ASN A 94 -4.52 -3.08 0.23
N TYR A 95 -3.31 -2.56 0.02
CA TYR A 95 -2.25 -3.19 -0.76
C TYR A 95 -0.99 -3.31 0.09
N MET A 96 -0.59 -4.54 0.38
CA MET A 96 0.50 -4.82 1.31
C MET A 96 1.78 -5.19 0.55
N VAL A 97 2.87 -4.51 0.89
CA VAL A 97 4.18 -4.70 0.28
C VAL A 97 5.18 -5.15 1.33
N ASN A 98 5.84 -6.27 1.07
CA ASN A 98 6.87 -6.81 1.95
C ASN A 98 8.10 -5.90 1.99
N ALA A 99 8.88 -6.01 3.06
CA ALA A 99 10.18 -5.33 3.16
C ALA A 99 11.08 -5.68 1.96
N ASN A 100 11.78 -4.69 1.41
CA ASN A 100 12.68 -4.83 0.26
C ASN A 100 12.03 -5.58 -0.92
N PRO A 101 10.95 -5.02 -1.52
CA PRO A 101 10.17 -5.71 -2.56
C PRO A 101 10.97 -5.98 -3.84
N TYR A 102 12.08 -5.26 -4.04
CA TYR A 102 13.03 -5.43 -5.13
C TYR A 102 14.43 -5.03 -4.66
N ASN A 103 15.46 -5.54 -5.35
CA ASN A 103 16.88 -5.35 -5.04
C ASN A 103 17.72 -4.97 -6.27
N SER A 104 17.10 -4.84 -7.44
CA SER A 104 17.73 -4.49 -8.71
C SER A 104 16.68 -3.86 -9.62
N GLU A 105 17.12 -3.17 -10.68
CA GLU A 105 16.21 -2.56 -11.65
C GLU A 105 15.30 -3.60 -12.32
N ALA A 106 15.85 -4.78 -12.65
CA ALA A 106 15.07 -5.86 -13.23
C ALA A 106 14.00 -6.41 -12.27
N SER A 107 14.32 -6.59 -10.98
CA SER A 107 13.33 -7.04 -9.99
C SER A 107 12.30 -5.94 -9.67
N LYS A 108 12.69 -4.68 -9.75
CA LYS A 108 11.80 -3.52 -9.66
C LYS A 108 10.77 -3.52 -10.78
N GLU A 109 11.20 -3.65 -12.05
CA GLU A 109 10.29 -3.72 -13.20
C GLU A 109 9.29 -4.89 -13.07
N VAL A 110 9.76 -6.06 -12.64
CA VAL A 110 8.90 -7.23 -12.39
C VAL A 110 7.87 -6.94 -11.29
N PHE A 111 8.30 -6.30 -10.20
CA PHE A 111 7.41 -5.90 -9.11
C PHE A 111 6.33 -4.94 -9.62
N LEU A 112 6.72 -3.83 -10.25
CA LEU A 112 5.78 -2.81 -10.75
C LEU A 112 4.77 -3.40 -11.73
N ARG A 113 5.22 -4.25 -12.67
CA ARG A 113 4.34 -4.94 -13.62
C ARG A 113 3.34 -5.87 -12.91
N ARG A 114 3.78 -6.61 -11.89
CA ARG A 114 2.90 -7.50 -11.11
C ARG A 114 1.88 -6.71 -10.30
N SER A 115 2.30 -5.62 -9.67
CA SER A 115 1.43 -4.70 -8.93
C SER A 115 0.38 -4.12 -9.88
N TYR A 116 0.80 -3.56 -11.03
CA TYR A 116 -0.12 -3.06 -12.05
C TYR A 116 -1.15 -4.11 -12.46
N ASN A 117 -0.70 -5.32 -12.81
CA ASN A 117 -1.59 -6.40 -13.25
C ASN A 117 -2.58 -6.84 -12.15
N TRP A 118 -2.22 -6.72 -10.87
CA TRP A 118 -3.13 -6.97 -9.77
C TRP A 118 -4.23 -5.92 -9.73
N PHE A 119 -3.89 -4.63 -9.75
CA PHE A 119 -4.88 -3.55 -9.80
C PHE A 119 -5.73 -3.61 -11.08
N ASN A 120 -5.12 -3.83 -12.24
CA ASN A 120 -5.81 -3.95 -13.51
C ASN A 120 -6.93 -5.01 -13.49
N ARG A 121 -6.67 -6.18 -12.88
CA ARG A 121 -7.70 -7.22 -12.72
C ARG A 121 -8.83 -6.78 -11.78
N SER A 122 -8.51 -6.04 -10.73
CA SER A 122 -9.49 -5.50 -9.78
C SER A 122 -10.40 -4.44 -10.42
N PHE A 123 -9.86 -3.60 -11.29
CA PHE A 123 -10.58 -2.54 -12.01
C PHE A 123 -11.12 -2.96 -13.39
N ARG A 124 -10.81 -4.19 -13.84
CA ARG A 124 -11.15 -4.72 -15.17
C ARG A 124 -10.76 -3.77 -16.31
N SER A 125 -9.64 -3.04 -16.18
CA SER A 125 -9.25 -2.08 -17.22
C SER A 125 -8.78 -2.77 -18.50
N ASN A 126 -8.39 -4.05 -18.43
CA ASN A 126 -8.00 -4.92 -19.55
C ASN A 126 -6.86 -4.41 -20.45
N ILE A 127 -6.30 -3.23 -20.19
CA ILE A 127 -5.16 -2.66 -20.91
C ILE A 127 -3.86 -3.13 -20.24
N PRO A 128 -2.92 -3.72 -20.99
CA PRO A 128 -1.68 -4.26 -20.43
C PRO A 128 -0.76 -3.15 -19.89
N PHE A 129 0.13 -3.54 -18.99
CA PHE A 129 1.23 -2.69 -18.57
C PHE A 129 2.17 -2.47 -19.76
N THR A 130 2.43 -1.22 -20.10
CA THR A 130 3.42 -0.82 -21.11
C THR A 130 4.43 0.09 -20.42
N ASN A 131 5.72 -0.26 -20.50
CA ASN A 131 6.84 0.56 -20.01
C ASN A 131 6.89 1.91 -20.75
#